data_AF-A2E8W3-F1
#
_entry.id   AF-A2E8W3-F1
#
_cell.length_a   1.000
_cell.length_b   1.000
_cell.length_c   1.000
_cell.angle_alpha   90.00
_cell.angle_beta   90.00
_cell.angle_gamma   90.00
#
_symmetry.space_group_name_H-M   'P 1'
#
loop_
_entity.id
_entity.type
_entity.pdbx_description
1 polymer ?
#
loop_
_entity_poly.entity_id
_entity_poly.type
_entity_poly.pdbx_seq_one_letter_code
_entity_poly.pdbx_strand_id
1 'polypeptide(L)'
;MSDQDIDPNKYSKLRSKYKYHIDSYNALYQLKTDKEEELNEIYKMIKTEMIESNKYPPQNAINDIFDIIIYNNRYTKSYLKLVKLIFDDSHIKEFRVSDIISGIMFYKEYGIKLDKSDDFEEFKPTNLDIHTENTIYKAIMYNNLKADYIHGRVKHIHCLNYVVTMEQLIVLNY
;
A
#
# COMPACT_ATOMS: atom_id res chain seq x y z
N MET A 1 -19.65 -17.72 -31.10
CA MET A 1 -19.26 -16.76 -30.04
C MET A 1 -20.44 -15.83 -29.84
N SER A 2 -20.97 -15.74 -28.62
CA SER A 2 -22.12 -14.88 -28.33
C SER A 2 -21.61 -13.45 -28.19
N ASP A 3 -21.81 -12.62 -29.21
CA ASP A 3 -21.67 -11.17 -29.11
C ASP A 3 -22.79 -10.66 -28.19
N GLN A 4 -22.51 -10.65 -26.88
CA GLN A 4 -23.35 -9.92 -25.94
C GLN A 4 -23.06 -8.43 -26.18
N ASP A 5 -23.98 -7.74 -26.84
CA ASP A 5 -24.01 -6.28 -26.87
C ASP A 5 -24.06 -5.77 -25.43
N ILE A 6 -22.90 -5.37 -24.90
CA ILE A 6 -22.80 -4.74 -23.59
C ILE A 6 -23.40 -3.34 -23.77
N ASP A 7 -24.68 -3.18 -23.39
CA ASP A 7 -25.34 -1.88 -23.36
C ASP A 7 -24.46 -0.87 -22.59
N PRO A 8 -23.90 0.15 -23.26
CA PRO A 8 -23.02 1.14 -22.65
C PRO A 8 -23.68 1.86 -21.46
N ASN A 9 -25.01 1.90 -21.45
CA ASN A 9 -25.83 2.55 -20.43
C ASN A 9 -25.79 1.80 -19.09
N LYS A 10 -25.49 0.49 -19.07
CA LYS A 10 -25.38 -0.29 -17.83
C LYS A 10 -24.06 -0.02 -17.11
N TYR A 11 -22.96 0.06 -17.86
CA TYR A 11 -21.63 0.39 -17.31
C TYR A 11 -21.60 1.81 -16.76
N SER A 12 -22.11 2.80 -17.50
CA SER A 12 -22.12 4.20 -17.07
C SER A 12 -22.92 4.39 -15.77
N LYS A 13 -24.07 3.73 -15.63
CA LYS A 13 -24.86 3.72 -14.39
C LYS A 13 -24.11 3.11 -13.22
N LEU A 14 -23.45 1.96 -13.42
CA LEU A 14 -22.67 1.30 -12.37
C LEU A 14 -21.45 2.15 -11.95
N ARG A 15 -20.72 2.69 -12.92
CA ARG A 15 -19.57 3.58 -12.69
C ARG A 15 -19.99 4.84 -11.94
N SER A 16 -21.14 5.42 -12.27
CA SER A 16 -21.68 6.58 -11.57
C SER A 16 -22.04 6.25 -10.12
N LYS A 17 -22.63 5.07 -9.88
CA LYS A 17 -22.98 4.60 -8.53
C LYS A 17 -21.75 4.44 -7.62
N TYR A 18 -20.65 3.93 -8.16
CA TYR A 18 -19.40 3.70 -7.41
C TYR A 18 -18.31 4.74 -7.71
N LYS A 19 -18.68 5.88 -8.27
CA LYS A 19 -17.74 6.91 -8.72
C LYS A 19 -16.76 7.31 -7.62
N TYR A 20 -17.29 7.56 -6.43
CA TYR A 20 -16.51 8.01 -5.29
C TYR A 20 -15.49 6.97 -4.79
N HIS A 21 -15.88 5.69 -4.78
CA HIS A 21 -14.95 4.60 -4.48
C HIS A 21 -13.86 4.53 -5.54
N ILE A 22 -14.23 4.57 -6.84
CA ILE A 22 -13.27 4.54 -7.95
C ILE A 22 -12.28 5.70 -7.86
N ASP A 23 -12.79 6.92 -7.62
CA ASP A 23 -11.97 8.13 -7.53
C ASP A 23 -11.04 8.08 -6.30
N SER A 24 -11.49 7.53 -5.18
CA SER A 24 -10.68 7.35 -3.97
C SER A 24 -9.49 6.39 -4.19
N TYR A 25 -9.74 5.21 -4.76
CA TYR A 25 -8.65 4.28 -5.08
C TYR A 25 -7.74 4.81 -6.19
N ASN A 26 -8.28 5.53 -7.17
CA ASN A 26 -7.45 6.18 -8.18
C ASN A 26 -6.47 7.16 -7.53
N ALA A 27 -6.92 7.97 -6.56
CA ALA A 27 -6.02 8.88 -5.83
C ALA A 27 -4.97 8.11 -5.00
N LEU A 28 -5.36 7.04 -4.32
CA LEU A 28 -4.44 6.19 -3.55
C LEU A 28 -3.37 5.54 -4.45
N TYR A 29 -3.76 4.94 -5.58
CA TYR A 29 -2.81 4.32 -6.52
C TYR A 29 -1.92 5.34 -7.25
N GLN A 30 -2.39 6.58 -7.43
CA GLN A 30 -1.65 7.64 -8.10
C GLN A 30 -0.89 8.57 -7.16
N LEU A 31 -0.92 8.31 -5.84
CA LEU A 31 -0.25 9.11 -4.83
C LEU A 31 1.24 9.23 -5.15
N LYS A 32 1.70 10.48 -5.30
CA LYS A 32 3.09 10.81 -5.65
C LYS A 32 3.63 11.98 -4.84
N THR A 33 3.16 12.12 -3.60
CA THR A 33 3.42 13.28 -2.77
C THR A 33 3.68 12.89 -1.34
N ASP A 34 4.58 13.63 -0.70
CA ASP A 34 4.83 13.58 0.75
C ASP A 34 4.37 14.88 1.44
N LYS A 35 3.72 15.79 0.69
CA LYS A 35 3.22 17.04 1.25
C LYS A 35 1.99 16.79 2.10
N GLU A 36 2.04 17.28 3.32
CA GLU A 36 0.98 17.09 4.31
C GLU A 36 -0.38 17.63 3.86
N GLU A 37 -0.41 18.77 3.18
CA GLU A 37 -1.64 19.37 2.66
C GLU A 37 -2.33 18.45 1.66
N GLU A 38 -1.59 17.94 0.67
CA GLU A 38 -2.11 17.03 -0.35
C GLU A 38 -2.55 15.68 0.26
N LEU A 39 -1.81 15.17 1.25
CA LEU A 39 -2.21 13.96 1.99
C LEU A 39 -3.49 14.17 2.79
N ASN A 40 -3.66 15.34 3.41
CA ASN A 40 -4.88 15.67 4.15
C ASN A 40 -6.10 15.77 3.24
N GLU A 41 -5.94 16.19 1.98
CA GLU A 41 -7.03 16.17 0.99
C GLU A 41 -7.43 14.74 0.63
N ILE A 42 -6.45 13.87 0.36
CA ILE A 42 -6.70 12.44 0.08
C ILE A 42 -7.39 11.78 1.28
N TYR A 43 -6.90 12.05 2.49
CA TYR A 43 -7.50 11.56 3.72
C TYR A 43 -8.96 11.99 3.89
N LYS A 44 -9.26 13.28 3.70
CA LYS A 44 -10.63 13.81 3.77
C LYS A 44 -11.55 13.09 2.79
N MET A 45 -11.08 12.87 1.56
CA MET A 45 -11.84 12.14 0.55
C MET A 45 -12.13 10.71 1.00
N ILE A 46 -11.13 9.97 1.50
CA ILE A 46 -11.34 8.59 2.01
C ILE A 46 -12.34 8.58 3.17
N LYS A 47 -12.21 9.53 4.10
CA LYS A 47 -13.09 9.64 5.26
C LYS A 47 -14.55 9.88 4.84
N THR A 48 -14.81 10.93 4.05
CA THR A 48 -16.17 11.29 3.67
C THR A 48 -16.78 10.28 2.71
N GLU A 49 -16.01 9.85 1.70
CA GLU A 49 -16.53 9.08 0.57
C GLU A 49 -16.54 7.56 0.78
N MET A 50 -15.69 7.03 1.66
CA MET A 50 -15.65 5.59 1.92
C MET A 50 -16.19 5.26 3.30
N ILE A 51 -15.68 5.91 4.33
CA ILE A 51 -15.96 5.55 5.72
C ILE A 51 -17.36 6.06 6.13
N GLU A 52 -17.64 7.34 5.93
CA GLU A 52 -18.89 7.96 6.38
C GLU A 52 -20.08 7.63 5.46
N SER A 53 -19.91 7.73 4.13
CA SER A 53 -21.03 7.61 3.18
C SER A 53 -21.41 6.16 2.82
N ASN A 54 -20.43 5.28 2.65
CA ASN A 54 -20.63 3.90 2.19
C ASN A 54 -20.53 2.86 3.33
N LYS A 55 -20.36 3.33 4.58
CA LYS A 55 -20.11 2.48 5.77
C LYS A 55 -18.97 1.49 5.55
N TYR A 56 -17.96 1.89 4.78
CA TYR A 56 -16.80 1.04 4.55
C TYR A 56 -16.02 0.96 5.86
N PRO A 57 -15.79 -0.25 6.42
CA PRO A 57 -15.10 -0.38 7.69
C PRO A 57 -13.70 0.25 7.62
N PRO A 58 -13.34 1.13 8.56
CA PRO A 58 -12.01 1.72 8.61
C PRO A 58 -10.86 0.71 8.58
N GLN A 59 -11.06 -0.47 9.18
CA GLN A 59 -10.09 -1.58 9.16
C GLN A 59 -9.81 -2.05 7.73
N ASN A 60 -10.84 -2.12 6.90
CA ASN A 60 -10.70 -2.52 5.51
C ASN A 60 -9.96 -1.44 4.72
N ALA A 61 -10.27 -0.16 4.94
CA ALA A 61 -9.56 0.95 4.31
C ALA A 61 -8.06 0.93 4.66
N ILE A 62 -7.71 0.62 5.90
CA ILE A 62 -6.31 0.49 6.32
C ILE A 62 -5.64 -0.70 5.60
N ASN A 63 -6.28 -1.87 5.58
CA ASN A 63 -5.74 -3.05 4.89
C ASN A 63 -5.55 -2.79 3.39
N ASP A 64 -6.49 -2.11 2.74
CA ASP A 64 -6.35 -1.75 1.33
C ASP A 64 -5.16 -0.82 1.10
N ILE A 65 -4.92 0.14 1.99
CA ILE A 65 -3.75 1.03 1.90
C ILE A 65 -2.45 0.23 2.09
N PHE A 66 -2.41 -0.72 3.04
CA PHE A 66 -1.26 -1.60 3.23
C PHE A 66 -0.97 -2.45 1.98
N ASP A 67 -2.00 -3.01 1.36
CA ASP A 67 -1.84 -3.77 0.12
C ASP A 67 -1.31 -2.89 -1.04
N ILE A 68 -1.64 -1.59 -1.05
CA ILE A 68 -1.14 -0.62 -2.05
C ILE A 68 0.35 -0.27 -1.85
N ILE A 69 0.84 -0.22 -0.61
CA ILE A 69 2.25 0.13 -0.29
C ILE A 69 3.23 -0.77 -1.06
N ILE A 70 2.89 -2.05 -1.23
CA ILE A 70 3.70 -3.05 -1.93
C ILE A 70 4.00 -2.61 -3.38
N TYR A 71 3.06 -1.92 -4.02
CA TYR A 71 3.17 -1.48 -5.41
C TYR A 71 3.71 -0.06 -5.59
N ASN A 72 3.66 0.77 -4.54
CA ASN A 72 4.13 2.16 -4.59
C ASN A 72 5.00 2.52 -3.36
N ASN A 73 6.01 1.70 -3.13
CA ASN A 73 6.92 1.77 -1.97
C ASN A 73 7.72 3.07 -1.84
N ARG A 74 7.76 3.91 -2.88
CA ARG A 74 8.40 5.22 -2.83
C ARG A 74 7.74 6.13 -1.80
N TYR A 75 6.44 6.02 -1.65
CA TYR A 75 5.64 6.90 -0.81
C TYR A 75 5.12 6.16 0.44
N THR A 76 5.81 5.10 0.88
CA THR A 76 5.44 4.31 2.07
C THR A 76 5.13 5.20 3.27
N LYS A 77 5.99 6.18 3.59
CA LYS A 77 5.75 7.10 4.73
C LYS A 77 4.43 7.85 4.62
N SER A 78 4.08 8.27 3.41
CA SER A 78 2.84 8.97 3.13
C SER A 78 1.61 8.08 3.29
N TYR A 79 1.69 6.83 2.83
CA TYR A 79 0.64 5.84 3.09
C TYR A 79 0.51 5.50 4.58
N LEU A 80 1.62 5.32 5.30
CA LEU A 80 1.61 5.09 6.75
C LEU A 80 0.98 6.27 7.50
N LYS A 81 1.23 7.51 7.05
CA LYS A 81 0.59 8.70 7.60
C LYS A 81 -0.92 8.71 7.34
N LEU A 82 -1.37 8.32 6.14
CA LEU A 82 -2.81 8.16 5.87
C LEU A 82 -3.45 7.12 6.77
N VAL A 83 -2.79 5.96 6.97
CA VAL A 83 -3.26 4.92 7.90
C VAL A 83 -3.37 5.46 9.32
N LYS A 84 -2.38 6.24 9.77
CA LYS A 84 -2.39 6.86 11.11
C LYS A 84 -3.61 7.77 11.29
N LEU A 85 -3.89 8.64 10.31
CA LEU A 85 -5.04 9.54 10.33
C LEU A 85 -6.37 8.79 10.37
N ILE A 86 -6.49 7.69 9.62
CA ILE A 86 -7.70 6.84 9.64
C ILE A 86 -7.85 6.15 10.99
N PHE A 87 -6.77 5.57 11.51
CA PHE A 87 -6.77 4.86 12.79
C PHE A 87 -7.17 5.76 13.96
N ASP A 88 -6.58 6.96 14.04
CA ASP A 88 -6.83 7.93 15.11
C ASP A 88 -8.29 8.39 15.14
N ASP A 89 -8.86 8.71 13.97
CA ASP A 89 -10.24 9.16 13.89
C ASP A 89 -11.24 8.04 14.14
N SER A 90 -10.90 6.82 13.75
CA SER A 90 -11.85 5.69 13.74
C SER A 90 -11.96 4.96 15.09
N HIS A 91 -11.15 5.33 16.10
CA HIS A 91 -11.15 4.73 17.44
C HIS A 91 -11.10 3.18 17.42
N ILE A 92 -10.47 2.62 16.39
CA ILE A 92 -10.33 1.18 16.22
C ILE A 92 -9.40 0.70 17.33
N LYS A 93 -9.78 -0.38 18.01
CA LYS A 93 -8.88 -0.99 18.98
C LYS A 93 -7.80 -1.78 18.25
N GLU A 94 -8.17 -2.90 17.64
CA GLU A 94 -7.22 -3.84 17.04
C GLU A 94 -7.94 -4.63 15.94
N PHE A 95 -7.22 -5.02 14.88
CA PHE A 95 -7.76 -5.81 13.77
C PHE A 95 -6.66 -6.61 13.06
N ARG A 96 -7.06 -7.64 12.31
CA ARG A 96 -6.11 -8.46 11.57
C ARG A 96 -5.55 -7.69 10.37
N VAL A 97 -4.24 -7.54 10.32
CA VAL A 97 -3.53 -6.84 9.24
C VAL A 97 -3.39 -7.78 8.04
N SER A 98 -3.71 -7.30 6.84
CA SER A 98 -3.60 -8.08 5.59
C SER A 98 -2.14 -8.32 5.19
N ASP A 99 -1.33 -7.27 5.23
CA ASP A 99 0.09 -7.31 4.91
C ASP A 99 0.96 -7.08 6.15
N ILE A 100 1.56 -8.17 6.64
CA ILE A 100 2.40 -8.18 7.84
C ILE A 100 3.56 -7.19 7.71
N ILE A 101 4.15 -7.05 6.52
CA ILE A 101 5.30 -6.16 6.29
C ILE A 101 4.90 -4.70 6.54
N SER A 102 3.81 -4.24 5.93
CA SER A 102 3.29 -2.89 6.11
C SER A 102 2.85 -2.63 7.55
N GLY A 103 2.23 -3.61 8.20
CA GLY A 103 1.90 -3.54 9.63
C GLY A 103 3.15 -3.33 10.49
N ILE A 104 4.23 -4.04 10.20
CA ILE A 104 5.50 -3.91 10.96
C ILE A 104 6.16 -2.55 10.68
N MET A 105 6.11 -2.07 9.44
CA MET A 105 6.57 -0.71 9.11
C MET A 105 5.78 0.35 9.89
N PHE A 106 4.46 0.19 9.99
CA PHE A 106 3.61 1.08 10.78
C PHE A 106 3.97 1.05 12.26
N TYR A 107 4.16 -0.13 12.85
CA TYR A 107 4.59 -0.30 14.23
C TYR A 107 5.95 0.35 14.48
N LYS A 108 6.91 0.19 13.57
CA LYS A 108 8.25 0.81 13.70
C LYS A 108 8.20 2.33 13.64
N GLU A 109 7.35 2.90 12.80
CA GLU A 109 7.23 4.36 12.62
C GLU A 109 6.49 5.03 13.79
N TYR A 110 5.41 4.41 14.29
CA TYR A 110 4.51 5.05 15.27
C TYR A 110 4.43 4.37 16.65
N GLY A 111 5.00 3.18 16.80
CA GLY A 111 4.93 2.40 18.06
C GLY A 111 3.55 1.80 18.36
N ILE A 112 2.64 1.76 17.37
CA ILE A 112 1.26 1.30 17.55
C ILE A 112 1.11 -0.11 16.95
N LYS A 113 0.72 -1.08 17.78
CA LYS A 113 0.44 -2.46 17.35
C LYS A 113 -1.01 -2.56 16.88
N LEU A 114 -1.23 -2.91 15.62
CA LEU A 114 -2.56 -3.01 15.01
C LEU A 114 -3.16 -4.42 15.10
N ASP A 115 -2.31 -5.46 14.99
CA ASP A 115 -2.69 -6.87 15.04
C ASP A 115 -2.21 -7.52 16.35
N LYS A 116 -2.98 -8.46 16.88
CA LYS A 116 -2.62 -9.28 18.04
C LYS A 116 -1.76 -10.47 17.68
N SER A 117 -1.58 -10.81 16.40
CA SER A 117 -0.86 -12.03 16.06
C SER A 117 0.57 -12.01 16.63
N ASP A 118 0.95 -13.15 17.21
CA ASP A 118 2.27 -13.36 17.80
C ASP A 118 3.38 -13.26 16.73
N ASP A 119 3.01 -13.46 15.46
CA ASP A 119 3.88 -13.33 14.28
C ASP A 119 4.59 -11.97 14.19
N PHE A 120 3.98 -10.89 14.74
CA PHE A 120 4.59 -9.55 14.75
C PHE A 120 5.82 -9.44 15.67
N GLU A 121 5.86 -10.21 16.76
CA GLU A 121 6.97 -10.16 17.72
C GLU A 121 8.13 -11.08 17.32
N GLU A 122 7.82 -12.18 16.63
CA GLU A 122 8.82 -13.12 16.12
C GLU A 122 9.49 -12.64 14.83
N PHE A 123 8.81 -11.81 14.02
CA PHE A 123 9.37 -11.27 12.80
C PHE A 123 10.42 -10.19 13.09
N LYS A 124 11.70 -10.60 13.13
CA LYS A 124 12.88 -9.71 13.13
C LYS A 124 13.48 -9.62 11.74
N PRO A 125 13.03 -8.68 10.90
CA PRO A 125 13.59 -8.51 9.58
C PRO A 125 14.97 -7.87 9.67
N THR A 126 15.96 -8.58 9.16
CA THR A 126 17.39 -8.21 9.20
C THR A 126 17.71 -6.95 8.38
N ASN A 127 16.76 -6.39 7.62
CA ASN A 127 16.92 -5.15 6.85
C ASN A 127 15.56 -4.51 6.47
N LEU A 128 14.81 -3.99 7.44
CA LEU A 128 13.65 -3.11 7.14
C LEU A 128 14.06 -1.71 6.68
N ASP A 129 15.33 -1.35 6.83
CA ASP A 129 15.82 -0.03 6.44
C ASP A 129 16.20 0.01 4.96
N ILE A 130 15.26 -0.39 4.11
CA ILE A 130 15.35 -0.31 2.64
C ILE A 130 15.48 1.15 2.15
N HIS A 131 15.31 2.13 3.04
CA HIS A 131 15.46 3.56 2.78
C HIS A 131 16.84 4.11 3.17
N THR A 132 17.74 3.31 3.77
CA THR A 132 19.11 3.76 4.09
C THR A 132 19.85 4.29 2.87
N GLU A 133 20.52 5.43 3.06
CA GLU A 133 21.24 6.15 2.01
C GLU A 133 22.30 5.27 1.35
N ASN A 134 22.27 5.23 0.01
CA ASN A 134 23.21 4.52 -0.89
C ASN A 134 22.95 3.03 -1.18
N THR A 135 21.68 2.62 -1.30
CA THR A 135 21.36 1.27 -1.80
C THR A 135 20.79 1.27 -3.22
N ILE A 136 20.99 0.16 -3.95
CA ILE A 136 20.37 -0.12 -5.26
C ILE A 136 18.83 0.05 -5.17
N TYR A 137 18.24 -0.22 -4.01
CA TYR A 137 16.82 0.00 -3.72
C TYR A 137 16.40 1.46 -3.87
N LYS A 138 17.16 2.43 -3.35
CA LYS A 138 16.88 3.87 -3.53
C LYS A 138 16.97 4.28 -5.01
N ALA A 139 17.94 3.75 -5.74
CA ALA A 139 18.10 4.04 -7.17
C ALA A 139 16.92 3.51 -8.02
N ILE A 140 16.43 2.30 -7.70
CA ILE A 140 15.23 1.71 -8.32
C ILE A 140 13.97 2.50 -7.92
N MET A 141 13.79 2.81 -6.63
CA MET A 141 12.61 3.51 -6.09
C MET A 141 12.43 4.92 -6.67
N TYR A 142 13.52 5.67 -6.87
CA TYR A 142 13.47 7.01 -7.44
C TYR A 142 13.61 7.05 -8.97
N ASN A 143 13.69 5.90 -9.64
CA ASN A 143 13.98 5.81 -11.09
C ASN A 143 15.15 6.74 -11.47
N ASN A 144 16.23 6.73 -10.68
CA ASN A 144 17.34 7.64 -10.91
C ASN A 144 18.19 7.10 -12.07
N LEU A 145 17.88 7.56 -13.29
CA LEU A 145 18.40 7.10 -14.58
C LEU A 145 19.92 7.20 -14.77
N LYS A 146 20.67 7.71 -13.78
CA LYS A 146 22.15 7.72 -13.84
C LYS A 146 22.78 6.32 -13.82
N ALA A 147 21.96 5.28 -13.67
CA ALA A 147 22.32 3.89 -13.90
C ALA A 147 21.77 3.39 -15.25
N ASP A 148 22.13 4.05 -16.37
CA ASP A 148 21.90 3.58 -17.74
C ASP A 148 22.45 2.14 -17.99
N TYR A 149 23.21 1.59 -17.04
CA TYR A 149 23.79 0.25 -17.12
C TYR A 149 22.82 -0.91 -16.81
N ILE A 150 21.58 -0.66 -16.37
CA ILE A 150 20.67 -1.73 -15.86
C ILE A 150 19.44 -1.97 -16.76
N HIS A 151 19.25 -1.20 -17.83
CA HIS A 151 18.01 -1.21 -18.63
C HIS A 151 17.64 -2.56 -19.28
N GLY A 152 18.57 -3.53 -19.38
CA GLY A 152 18.31 -4.86 -19.94
C GLY A 152 17.67 -5.89 -19.01
N ARG A 153 17.58 -5.65 -17.69
CA ARG A 153 17.12 -6.68 -16.71
C ARG A 153 15.94 -6.29 -15.82
N VAL A 154 15.30 -5.14 -16.04
CA VAL A 154 14.34 -4.59 -15.05
C VAL A 154 12.96 -5.26 -15.07
N LYS A 155 12.49 -5.82 -16.19
CA LYS A 155 11.17 -6.49 -16.21
C LYS A 155 11.11 -7.83 -15.46
N HIS A 156 12.25 -8.49 -15.23
CA HIS A 156 12.33 -9.72 -14.46
C HIS A 156 12.63 -9.50 -12.97
N ILE A 157 13.10 -8.30 -12.57
CA ILE A 157 13.50 -8.00 -11.20
C ILE A 157 12.31 -7.90 -10.24
N HIS A 158 11.12 -7.50 -10.69
CA HIS A 158 9.97 -7.40 -9.78
C HIS A 158 9.47 -8.78 -9.29
N CYS A 159 9.52 -9.81 -10.15
CA CYS A 159 9.24 -11.19 -9.75
C CYS A 159 10.46 -11.86 -9.07
N LEU A 160 11.69 -11.57 -9.54
CA LEU A 160 12.91 -12.07 -8.90
C LEU A 160 13.13 -11.49 -7.50
N ASN A 161 12.67 -10.26 -7.22
CA ASN A 161 12.75 -9.68 -5.88
C ASN A 161 11.86 -10.43 -4.88
N TYR A 162 10.74 -11.00 -5.33
CA TYR A 162 9.88 -11.85 -4.50
C TYR A 162 10.43 -13.29 -4.39
N VAL A 163 10.95 -13.84 -5.49
CA VAL A 163 11.57 -15.18 -5.52
C VAL A 163 12.86 -15.22 -4.71
N VAL A 164 13.72 -14.20 -4.75
CA VAL A 164 14.97 -14.16 -3.97
C VAL A 164 14.69 -13.99 -2.48
N THR A 165 13.69 -13.18 -2.09
CA THR A 165 13.28 -13.09 -0.68
C THR A 165 12.61 -14.38 -0.21
N MET A 166 11.83 -15.06 -1.06
CA MET A 166 11.17 -16.34 -0.71
C MET A 166 12.13 -17.53 -0.75
N GLU A 167 13.10 -17.59 -1.66
CA GLU A 167 14.13 -18.64 -1.72
C GLU A 167 15.11 -18.51 -0.54
N GLN A 168 15.44 -17.30 -0.11
CA GLN A 168 16.16 -17.08 1.16
C GLN A 168 15.33 -17.52 2.37
N LEU A 169 14.00 -17.36 2.33
CA LEU A 169 13.07 -17.84 3.38
C LEU A 169 12.91 -19.39 3.42
N ILE A 170 13.09 -20.09 2.29
CA ILE A 170 12.98 -21.56 2.22
C ILE A 170 14.31 -22.25 2.59
N VAL A 171 15.44 -21.68 2.17
CA VAL A 171 16.78 -22.26 2.46
C VAL A 171 17.19 -22.12 3.93
N LEU A 172 16.57 -21.20 4.69
CA LEU A 172 16.82 -21.01 6.13
C LEU A 172 15.92 -21.86 7.05
N ASN A 173 14.98 -22.62 6.49
CA ASN A 173 14.05 -23.48 7.22
C ASN A 173 14.30 -25.00 7.01
N TYR A 174 15.50 -25.38 6.57
CA TYR A 174 16.02 -26.75 6.56
C TYR A 174 17.36 -26.85 7.29
#